data_AF-A0A1I4RCA1-F1
#
_entry.id   AF-A0A1I4RCA1-F1
#
_cell.length_a   1.000
_cell.length_b   1.000
_cell.length_c   1.000
_cell.angle_alpha   90.00
_cell.angle_beta   90.00
_cell.angle_gamma   90.00
#
_symmetry.space_group_name_H-M   'P 1'
#
loop_
_entity.id
_entity.type
_entity.pdbx_description
1 polymer ?
#
loop_
_entity_poly.entity_id
_entity_poly.type
_entity_poly.pdbx_seq_one_letter_code
_entity_poly.pdbx_strand_id
1 'polypeptide(L)'
;MTREAAISLDTFHQSVRLLAGGVCIAATAVDGERLGLTVTAVCSLSIDPPTLIVCVNRAAGAHDGMRATRRVSVNFLAADHVQLAE
;
A
#
# COMPACT_ATOMS: atom_id res chain seq x y z
N MET A 1 -30.25 18.98 -1.03
CA MET A 1 -29.04 18.17 -1.27
C MET A 1 -29.48 16.75 -1.58
N THR A 2 -29.59 16.41 -2.86
CA THR A 2 -29.93 15.07 -3.34
C THR A 2 -28.78 14.14 -3.00
N ARG A 3 -29.06 13.08 -2.24
CA ARG A 3 -28.09 12.03 -1.93
C ARG A 3 -27.74 11.32 -3.24
N GLU A 4 -26.52 11.51 -3.70
CA GLU A 4 -25.96 10.84 -4.86
C GLU A 4 -26.02 9.31 -4.66
N ALA A 5 -26.39 8.57 -5.70
CA ALA A 5 -26.50 7.13 -5.63
C ALA A 5 -25.11 6.52 -5.35
N ALA A 6 -25.03 5.66 -4.34
CA ALA A 6 -23.78 5.01 -3.97
C ALA A 6 -23.27 4.12 -5.11
N ILE A 7 -21.99 4.24 -5.46
CA ILE A 7 -21.32 3.37 -6.45
C ILE A 7 -21.30 1.94 -5.89
N SER A 8 -21.64 0.94 -6.73
CA SER A 8 -21.57 -0.45 -6.32
C SER A 8 -20.12 -0.90 -6.09
N LEU A 9 -19.89 -1.86 -5.20
CA LEU A 9 -18.54 -2.38 -4.91
C LEU A 9 -17.87 -2.96 -6.16
N ASP A 10 -18.63 -3.69 -6.99
CA ASP A 10 -18.11 -4.27 -8.23
C ASP A 10 -17.69 -3.17 -9.22
N THR A 11 -18.55 -2.17 -9.45
CA THR A 11 -18.21 -1.02 -10.31
C THR A 11 -16.95 -0.31 -9.84
N PHE A 12 -16.82 -0.10 -8.53
CA PHE A 12 -15.62 0.51 -7.95
C PHE A 12 -14.39 -0.36 -8.18
N HIS A 13 -14.47 -1.67 -7.90
CA HIS A 13 -13.38 -2.63 -8.11
C HIS A 13 -12.92 -2.70 -9.57
N GLN A 14 -13.85 -2.75 -10.53
CA GLN A 14 -13.51 -2.75 -11.95
C GLN A 14 -12.83 -1.44 -12.36
N SER A 15 -13.30 -0.32 -11.82
CA SER A 15 -12.72 0.99 -12.13
C SER A 15 -11.28 1.11 -11.62
N VAL A 16 -11.00 0.71 -10.38
CA VAL A 16 -9.65 0.79 -9.81
C VAL A 16 -8.66 -0.19 -10.43
N ARG A 17 -9.13 -1.30 -11.03
CA ARG A 17 -8.27 -2.22 -11.80
C ARG A 17 -7.66 -1.58 -13.05
N LEU A 18 -8.27 -0.52 -13.58
CA LEU A 18 -7.75 0.23 -14.72
C LEU A 18 -6.66 1.23 -14.32
N LEU A 19 -6.53 1.55 -13.03
CA LEU A 19 -5.53 2.47 -12.53
C LEU A 19 -4.18 1.75 -12.39
N ALA A 20 -3.32 1.92 -13.39
CA ALA A 20 -1.95 1.43 -13.31
C ALA A 20 -1.20 2.09 -12.14
N GLY A 21 -0.49 1.28 -11.36
CA GLY A 21 0.32 1.73 -10.23
C GLY A 21 1.62 0.94 -10.14
N GLY A 22 2.66 1.58 -9.62
CA GLY A 22 3.93 0.90 -9.34
C GLY A 22 3.75 -0.15 -8.24
N VAL A 23 4.34 -1.32 -8.44
CA VAL A 23 4.35 -2.38 -7.41
C VAL A 23 5.47 -2.08 -6.43
N CYS A 24 5.13 -2.10 -5.13
CA CYS A 24 6.08 -1.85 -4.06
C CYS A 24 5.96 -2.93 -2.98
N ILE A 25 7.01 -3.10 -2.18
CA ILE A 25 6.92 -3.78 -0.88
C ILE A 25 6.96 -2.73 0.21
N ALA A 26 5.90 -2.69 1.03
CA ALA A 26 5.90 -2.01 2.30
C ALA A 26 6.35 -2.99 3.37
N ALA A 27 7.43 -2.68 4.10
CA ALA A 27 8.01 -3.58 5.08
C ALA A 27 8.43 -2.89 6.38
N THR A 28 8.44 -3.66 7.46
CA THR A 28 8.89 -3.27 8.80
C THR A 28 9.63 -4.43 9.47
N ALA A 29 10.23 -4.18 10.63
CA ALA A 29 10.82 -5.22 11.45
C ALA A 29 10.43 -5.05 12.92
N VAL A 30 10.02 -6.14 13.56
CA VAL A 30 9.61 -6.22 14.97
C VAL A 30 10.39 -7.35 15.60
N ASP A 31 11.13 -7.07 16.67
CA ASP A 31 11.87 -8.10 17.44
C ASP A 31 12.76 -9.03 16.59
N GLY A 32 13.33 -8.50 15.51
CA GLY A 32 14.18 -9.24 14.57
C GLY A 32 13.43 -9.95 13.44
N GLU A 33 12.10 -10.06 13.52
CA GLU A 33 11.27 -10.59 12.44
C GLU A 33 10.94 -9.52 11.40
N ARG A 34 11.00 -9.89 10.12
CA ARG A 34 10.67 -9.01 8.99
C ARG A 34 9.25 -9.28 8.53
N LEU A 35 8.46 -8.23 8.50
CA LEU A 35 7.07 -8.27 8.03
C LEU A 35 6.94 -7.36 6.81
N GLY A 36 6.22 -7.82 5.79
CA GLY A 36 6.01 -7.01 4.60
C GLY A 36 4.78 -7.45 3.82
N LEU A 37 4.37 -6.59 2.89
CA LEU A 37 3.30 -6.87 1.94
C LEU A 37 3.56 -6.15 0.62
N THR A 38 3.13 -6.79 -0.48
CA THR A 38 3.04 -6.17 -1.79
C THR A 38 1.90 -5.14 -1.79
N VAL A 39 2.18 -3.92 -2.25
CA VAL A 39 1.23 -2.80 -2.31
C VAL A 39 1.38 -2.01 -3.60
N THR A 40 0.26 -1.51 -4.10
CA THR A 40 0.22 -0.52 -5.20
C THR A 40 -0.31 0.84 -4.73
N ALA A 41 -0.93 0.91 -3.55
CA ALA A 41 -1.49 2.12 -2.97
C ALA A 41 -0.40 2.95 -2.24
N VAL A 42 0.54 3.49 -3.01
CA VAL A 42 1.63 4.36 -2.56
C VAL A 42 1.67 5.62 -3.41
N CYS A 43 1.84 6.79 -2.79
CA CYS A 43 2.14 8.02 -3.52
C CYS A 43 3.01 8.99 -2.73
N SER A 44 3.65 9.93 -3.44
CA SER A 44 4.30 11.10 -2.83
C SER A 44 3.25 12.02 -2.24
N LEU A 45 3.49 12.51 -1.02
CA LEU A 45 2.57 13.39 -0.29
C LEU A 45 3.07 14.82 -0.22
N SER A 46 4.34 15.03 0.15
CA SER A 46 4.98 16.35 0.17
C SER A 46 6.46 16.25 -0.17
N ILE A 47 7.00 17.33 -0.74
CA ILE A 47 8.42 17.51 -0.98
C ILE A 47 9.10 18.16 0.24
N ASP A 48 8.39 19.03 0.96
CA ASP A 48 8.90 19.70 2.16
C ASP A 48 7.86 19.65 3.29
N PRO A 49 8.07 18.85 4.36
CA PRO A 49 9.13 17.84 4.45
C PRO A 49 8.91 16.69 3.46
N PRO A 50 9.98 16.00 3.00
CA PRO A 50 9.86 14.85 2.11
C PRO A 50 9.02 13.75 2.77
N THR A 51 7.84 13.48 2.23
CA THR A 51 6.89 12.51 2.79
C THR A 51 6.18 11.73 1.70
N LEU A 52 5.91 10.46 2.00
CA LEU A 52 5.08 9.56 1.20
C LEU A 52 3.95 9.02 2.06
N ILE A 53 2.91 8.52 1.41
CA ILE A 53 1.83 7.78 2.05
C ILE A 53 1.74 6.38 1.44
N VAL A 54 1.46 5.41 2.31
CA VAL A 54 1.12 4.03 1.93
C VAL A 54 -0.16 3.64 2.64
N CYS A 55 -1.11 3.10 1.89
CA CYS A 55 -2.38 2.61 2.42
C CYS A 55 -2.28 1.10 2.69
N VAL A 56 -2.33 0.71 3.95
CA VAL A 56 -2.21 -0.68 4.39
C VAL A 56 -3.57 -1.20 4.84
N ASN A 57 -3.97 -2.38 4.36
CA ASN A 57 -5.16 -3.07 4.85
C ASN A 57 -4.95 -3.43 6.33
N ARG A 58 -5.90 -3.06 7.19
CA ARG A 58 -5.86 -3.35 8.64
C ARG A 58 -5.84 -4.84 8.97
N ALA A 59 -6.35 -5.68 8.07
CA ALA A 59 -6.31 -7.13 8.22
C ALA A 59 -4.99 -7.77 7.72
N ALA A 60 -4.07 -6.99 7.15
CA ALA A 60 -2.77 -7.52 6.70
C ALA A 60 -1.87 -7.82 7.90
N GLY A 61 -1.18 -8.97 7.88
CA GLY A 61 -0.33 -9.41 8.99
C GLY A 61 0.78 -8.41 9.38
N ALA A 62 1.26 -7.59 8.43
CA ALA A 62 2.27 -6.58 8.70
C ALA A 62 1.71 -5.26 9.28
N HIS A 63 0.39 -5.02 9.25
CA HIS A 63 -0.23 -3.79 9.74
C HIS A 63 0.12 -3.53 11.21
N ASP A 64 -0.06 -4.53 12.07
CA ASP A 64 0.13 -4.37 13.51
C ASP A 64 1.61 -4.13 13.85
N GLY A 65 2.52 -4.81 13.15
CA GLY A 65 3.96 -4.56 13.26
C GLY A 65 4.36 -3.15 12.81
N MET A 66 3.79 -2.66 11.71
CA MET A 66 4.05 -1.29 11.23
C MET A 66 3.50 -0.26 12.21
N ARG A 67 2.32 -0.51 12.78
CA ARG A 67 1.69 0.36 13.78
C ARG A 67 2.46 0.40 15.09
N ALA A 68 2.96 -0.74 15.55
CA ALA A 68 3.74 -0.85 16.79
C ALA A 68 5.09 -0.14 16.66
N THR A 69 5.80 -0.34 15.55
CA THR A 69 7.14 0.22 15.34
C THR A 69 7.13 1.67 14.88
N ARG A 70 6.04 2.12 14.23
CA ARG A 70 5.94 3.39 13.50
C ARG A 70 7.05 3.57 12.46
N ARG A 71 7.55 2.46 11.92
CA ARG A 71 8.63 2.43 10.92
C ARG A 71 8.18 1.60 9.73
N VAL A 72 8.36 2.17 8.55
CA VAL A 72 8.07 1.51 7.28
C VAL A 72 9.18 1.84 6.28
N SER A 73 9.59 0.82 5.53
CA SER A 73 10.36 0.97 4.30
C SER A 73 9.42 0.74 3.11
N VAL A 74 9.59 1.52 2.04
CA VAL A 74 8.84 1.35 0.80
C VAL A 74 9.85 1.07 -0.31
N ASN A 75 9.75 -0.10 -0.92
CA ASN A 75 10.70 -0.60 -1.90
C ASN A 75 9.98 -0.73 -3.23
N PHE A 76 10.31 0.11 -4.21
CA PHE A 76 9.75 0.03 -5.55
C PHE A 76 10.34 -1.18 -6.28
N LEU A 77 9.49 -2.01 -6.87
CA LEU A 77 9.91 -3.21 -7.59
C LEU A 77 10.14 -2.91 -9.07
N ALA A 78 11.21 -3.49 -9.61
CA ALA A 78 11.49 -3.49 -11.04
C ALA A 78 10.75 -4.65 -11.72
N ALA A 79 10.69 -4.63 -13.05
CA ALA A 79 9.95 -5.61 -13.84
C ALA A 79 10.47 -7.05 -13.68
N ASP A 80 11.72 -7.23 -13.29
CA ASP A 80 12.37 -8.52 -13.02
C ASP A 80 12.19 -9.01 -11.57
N HIS A 81 11.51 -8.24 -10.71
CA HIS A 81 11.20 -8.62 -9.33
C HIS A 81 9.80 -9.26 -9.18
N VAL A 82 9.22 -9.82 -10.24
CA VAL A 82 7.87 -10.42 -10.22
C VAL A 82 7.75 -11.50 -9.13
N GLN A 83 8.75 -12.36 -9.01
CA GLN A 83 8.79 -13.44 -8.03
C GLN A 83 8.83 -12.94 -6.57
N LEU A 84 9.25 -11.69 -6.35
CA LEU A 84 9.23 -11.06 -5.03
C LEU A 84 7.86 -10.44 -4.73
N ALA A 85 7.05 -10.18 -5.76
CA ALA A 85 5.73 -9.57 -5.62
C ALA A 85 4.59 -10.58 -5.39
N GLU A 86 4.76 -11.82 -5.86
CA GLU A 86 3.82 -12.96 -5.73
C GLU A 86 3.77 -13.55 -4.31
#